data_AF-A0A8J3JQ48-F1
#
_entry.id   AF-A0A8J3JQ48-F1
#
_cell.length_a   1.000
_cell.length_b   1.000
_cell.length_c   1.000
_cell.angle_alpha   90.00
_cell.angle_beta   90.00
_cell.angle_gamma   90.00
#
_symmetry.space_group_name_H-M   'P 1'
#
loop_
_entity.id
_entity.type
_entity.pdbx_description
1 polymer ?
#
loop_
_entity_poly.entity_id
_entity_poly.type
_entity_poly.pdbx_seq_one_letter_code
_entity_poly.pdbx_strand_id
1 'polypeptide(L)'
;MSRRSVSVPLLAVLTVAGLAAAVLAVAPHGPALVPAAALTTLDLSAANRRAPISGLYDWSKAGYRGGANLPGAAETNPDAACQITAAELASQYAVTPNDGADDSAGLQAAIDAIRTGCSRARATRSSP
;
A
#
# COMPACT_ATOMS: atom_id res chain seq x y z
N MET A 1 -5.27 33.11 -53.57
CA MET A 1 -6.66 32.63 -53.43
C MET A 1 -6.63 31.47 -52.44
N SER A 2 -7.33 31.38 -51.31
CA SER A 2 -8.40 32.15 -50.69
C SER A 2 -8.40 31.78 -49.20
N ARG A 3 -8.29 32.77 -48.30
CA ARG A 3 -8.54 32.59 -46.86
C ARG A 3 -10.05 32.68 -46.63
N ARG A 4 -10.62 31.78 -45.85
CA ARG A 4 -11.96 31.99 -45.25
C ARG A 4 -11.88 31.80 -43.74
N SER A 5 -11.67 32.93 -43.09
CA SER A 5 -12.04 33.16 -41.70
C SER A 5 -13.56 33.15 -41.57
N VAL A 6 -14.08 32.54 -40.50
CA VAL A 6 -15.44 32.78 -40.03
C VAL A 6 -15.34 33.08 -38.53
N SER A 7 -15.37 34.37 -38.21
CA SER A 7 -15.81 34.88 -36.92
C SER A 7 -17.33 35.02 -36.96
N VAL A 8 -18.01 34.96 -35.79
CA VAL A 8 -19.33 35.54 -35.42
C VAL A 8 -19.98 34.64 -34.33
N PRO A 9 -20.64 35.17 -33.28
CA PRO A 9 -20.36 36.35 -32.47
C PRO A 9 -20.46 36.04 -30.95
N LEU A 10 -20.04 37.04 -30.15
CA LEU A 10 -20.33 37.20 -28.74
C LEU A 10 -21.86 37.31 -28.51
N LEU A 11 -22.45 36.45 -27.69
CA LEU A 11 -23.76 36.70 -27.07
C LEU A 11 -23.65 36.45 -25.56
N ALA A 12 -23.52 37.55 -24.82
CA ALA A 12 -23.69 37.60 -23.38
C ALA A 12 -25.18 37.44 -23.06
N VAL A 13 -25.56 36.46 -22.24
CA VAL A 13 -26.90 36.37 -21.65
C VAL A 13 -26.80 35.84 -20.21
N LEU A 14 -27.12 36.77 -19.30
CA LEU A 14 -27.71 36.64 -17.97
C LEU A 14 -27.10 35.68 -16.93
N THR A 15 -26.49 36.34 -15.95
CA THR A 15 -26.47 36.01 -14.52
C THR A 15 -27.82 35.49 -14.00
N VAL A 16 -27.83 34.26 -13.47
CA VAL A 16 -28.76 33.86 -12.42
C VAL A 16 -27.93 33.43 -11.22
N ALA A 17 -27.85 34.33 -10.24
CA ALA A 17 -27.32 34.06 -8.92
C ALA A 17 -28.26 33.05 -8.22
N GLY A 18 -27.93 31.77 -8.32
CA GLY A 18 -28.52 30.73 -7.48
C GLY A 18 -27.81 30.72 -6.12
N LEU A 19 -28.38 31.42 -5.14
CA LEU A 19 -28.06 31.18 -3.73
C LEU A 19 -28.48 29.74 -3.38
N ALA A 20 -27.53 28.80 -3.42
CA ALA A 20 -27.64 27.56 -2.67
C ALA A 20 -26.91 27.76 -1.34
N ALA A 21 -27.65 28.15 -0.31
CA ALA A 21 -27.17 28.12 1.06
C ALA A 21 -26.83 26.67 1.41
N ALA A 22 -25.54 26.32 1.37
CA ALA A 22 -25.05 25.07 1.93
C ALA A 22 -25.16 25.15 3.45
N VAL A 23 -26.31 24.72 3.99
CA VAL A 23 -26.44 24.45 5.43
C VAL A 23 -25.56 23.24 5.73
N LEU A 24 -24.34 23.48 6.21
CA LEU A 24 -23.57 22.44 6.88
C LEU A 24 -24.33 22.07 8.15
N ALA A 25 -25.08 20.97 8.09
CA ALA A 25 -25.54 20.29 9.28
C ALA A 25 -24.29 19.80 10.04
N VAL A 26 -23.87 20.55 11.06
CA VAL A 26 -22.95 20.05 12.08
C VAL A 26 -23.67 18.91 12.76
N ALA A 27 -23.26 17.68 12.44
CA ALA A 27 -23.67 16.52 13.21
C ALA A 27 -23.22 16.74 14.68
N PRO A 28 -24.08 16.46 15.67
CA PRO A 28 -23.65 16.48 17.06
C PRO A 28 -22.51 15.48 17.19
N HIS A 29 -21.33 15.96 17.60
CA HIS A 29 -20.23 15.11 17.97
C HIS A 29 -20.70 14.35 19.22
N GLY A 30 -21.03 13.08 19.04
CA GLY A 30 -21.23 12.17 20.16
C GLY A 30 -20.00 12.23 21.08
N PRO A 31 -20.15 11.85 22.38
CA PRO A 31 -19.02 11.87 23.29
C PRO A 31 -17.84 11.13 22.66
N ALA A 32 -16.69 11.80 22.61
CA ALA A 32 -15.46 11.19 22.14
C ALA A 32 -15.22 9.94 22.97
N LEU A 33 -15.39 8.77 22.36
CA LEU A 33 -15.01 7.51 22.99
C LEU A 33 -13.51 7.63 23.25
N VAL A 34 -13.12 7.66 24.52
CA VAL A 34 -11.73 7.51 24.91
C VAL A 34 -11.27 6.19 24.30
N PRO A 35 -10.26 6.17 23.40
CA PRO A 35 -9.80 4.93 22.83
C PRO A 35 -9.31 4.06 23.99
N ALA A 36 -9.88 2.86 24.09
CA ALA A 36 -9.40 1.86 25.02
C ALA A 36 -7.89 1.70 24.79
N ALA A 37 -7.13 1.51 25.87
CA ALA A 37 -5.70 1.23 25.77
C ALA A 37 -5.47 0.12 24.75
N ALA A 38 -4.53 0.32 23.83
CA ALA A 38 -4.19 -0.68 22.84
C ALA A 38 -3.81 -1.98 23.57
N LEU A 39 -4.35 -3.11 23.11
CA LEU A 39 -3.99 -4.41 23.65
C LEU A 39 -2.47 -4.60 23.47
N THR A 40 -1.73 -4.73 24.56
CA THR A 40 -0.29 -5.00 24.54
C THR A 40 0.03 -6.45 24.18
N THR A 41 -0.98 -7.31 24.23
CA THR A 41 -0.94 -8.72 23.84
C THR A 41 -1.99 -8.95 22.76
N LEU A 42 -1.75 -8.42 21.56
CA LEU A 42 -2.60 -8.71 20.41
C LEU A 42 -2.25 -10.11 19.90
N ASP A 43 -3.23 -11.02 19.85
CA ASP A 43 -3.06 -12.28 19.14
C ASP A 43 -2.97 -11.98 17.64
N LEU A 44 -1.75 -12.02 17.09
CA LEU A 44 -1.47 -11.82 15.68
C LEU A 44 -1.45 -13.15 14.90
N SER A 45 -1.78 -14.26 15.55
CA SER A 45 -1.82 -15.57 14.92
C SER A 45 -2.98 -15.69 13.94
N ALA A 46 -2.93 -16.76 13.13
CA ALA A 46 -4.03 -17.13 12.25
C ALA A 46 -5.36 -17.38 13.00
N ALA A 47 -5.31 -17.70 14.30
CA ALA A 47 -6.48 -18.04 15.09
C ALA A 47 -7.36 -16.81 15.37
N ASN A 48 -6.76 -15.63 15.52
CA ASN A 48 -7.48 -14.35 15.69
C ASN A 48 -7.97 -13.78 14.35
N ARG A 49 -8.40 -14.64 13.42
CA ARG A 49 -8.96 -14.23 12.14
C ARG A 49 -10.45 -14.40 12.12
N ARG A 50 -11.11 -13.37 11.59
CA ARG A 50 -12.55 -13.38 11.43
C ARG A 50 -12.94 -14.39 10.34
N ALA A 51 -13.96 -15.20 10.61
CA ALA A 51 -14.58 -16.04 9.59
C ALA A 51 -15.21 -15.18 8.46
N PRO A 52 -15.33 -15.72 7.24
CA PRO A 52 -15.99 -15.04 6.13
C PRO A 52 -17.41 -14.56 6.50
N ILE A 53 -17.82 -13.41 5.96
CA ILE A 53 -19.18 -12.86 6.13
C ILE A 53 -19.87 -12.93 4.78
N SER A 54 -21.09 -13.47 4.75
CA SER A 54 -21.91 -13.47 3.54
C SER A 54 -22.12 -12.04 3.02
N GLY A 55 -21.91 -11.84 1.72
CA GLY A 55 -22.05 -10.54 1.06
C GLY A 55 -20.84 -9.60 1.18
N LEU A 56 -19.77 -10.00 1.87
CA LEU A 56 -18.50 -9.26 1.92
C LEU A 56 -17.36 -10.06 1.32
N TYR A 57 -16.30 -9.36 0.90
CA TYR A 57 -15.07 -10.01 0.46
C TYR A 57 -14.48 -10.87 1.57
N ASP A 58 -14.00 -12.06 1.19
CA ASP A 58 -13.38 -12.98 2.13
C ASP A 58 -11.96 -12.50 2.48
N TRP A 59 -11.83 -11.84 3.64
CA TRP A 59 -10.57 -11.45 4.24
C TRP A 59 -9.98 -12.50 5.18
N SER A 60 -10.61 -13.68 5.33
CA SER A 60 -10.12 -14.73 6.25
C SER A 60 -8.70 -15.19 5.90
N LYS A 61 -8.29 -15.01 4.64
CA LYS A 61 -6.95 -15.34 4.16
C LYS A 61 -5.96 -14.17 4.17
N ALA A 62 -6.35 -12.96 4.60
CA ALA A 62 -5.56 -11.72 4.56
C ALA A 62 -4.02 -11.85 4.65
N GLY A 63 -3.29 -11.62 5.74
CA GLY A 63 -1.81 -11.48 5.73
C GLY A 63 -0.90 -12.63 5.20
N TYR A 64 0.39 -12.62 5.60
CA TYR A 64 1.45 -13.49 5.05
C TYR A 64 1.04 -14.95 4.84
N ARG A 65 1.16 -15.44 3.58
CA ARG A 65 0.83 -16.82 3.15
C ARG A 65 -0.52 -17.34 3.68
N GLY A 66 -1.58 -16.52 3.63
CA GLY A 66 -2.89 -16.96 4.10
C GLY A 66 -3.09 -16.78 5.60
N GLY A 67 -2.18 -16.08 6.28
CA GLY A 67 -2.15 -15.89 7.73
C GLY A 67 -1.21 -16.77 8.52
N ALA A 68 -0.22 -17.37 7.88
CA ALA A 68 0.92 -17.93 8.59
C ALA A 68 1.61 -16.86 9.44
N ASN A 69 2.28 -17.32 10.51
CA ASN A 69 3.19 -16.46 11.27
C ASN A 69 4.24 -15.86 10.33
N LEU A 70 4.65 -14.62 10.62
CA LEU A 70 5.78 -14.03 9.92
C LEU A 70 7.04 -14.90 10.12
N PRO A 71 7.91 -15.02 9.11
CA PRO A 71 9.16 -15.76 9.25
C PRO A 71 9.99 -15.18 10.40
N GLY A 72 10.54 -16.06 11.22
CA GLY A 72 11.50 -15.68 12.25
C GLY A 72 12.92 -15.64 11.70
N ALA A 73 13.88 -15.50 12.60
CA ALA A 73 15.31 -15.47 12.24
C ALA A 73 15.76 -16.78 11.57
N ALA A 74 15.17 -17.93 11.93
CA ALA A 74 15.52 -19.23 11.36
C ALA A 74 14.99 -19.42 9.93
N GLU A 75 13.90 -18.74 9.56
CA GLU A 75 13.29 -18.78 8.24
C GLU A 75 13.80 -17.67 7.31
N THR A 76 14.62 -16.76 7.83
CA THR A 76 15.29 -15.70 7.06
C THR A 76 16.64 -16.21 6.57
N ASN A 77 17.08 -15.78 5.38
CA ASN A 77 18.40 -16.16 4.88
C ASN A 77 19.49 -15.64 5.85
N PRO A 78 20.34 -16.51 6.42
CA PRO A 78 21.34 -16.09 7.40
C PRO A 78 22.51 -15.30 6.79
N ASP A 79 22.66 -15.32 5.46
CA ASP A 79 23.67 -14.53 4.77
C ASP A 79 23.28 -13.05 4.78
N ALA A 80 24.14 -12.22 5.37
CA ALA A 80 23.93 -10.78 5.44
C ALA A 80 23.88 -10.14 4.04
N ALA A 81 24.57 -10.70 3.04
CA ALA A 81 24.48 -10.23 1.66
C ALA A 81 23.09 -10.47 1.03
N CYS A 82 22.25 -11.29 1.66
CA CYS A 82 20.90 -11.63 1.24
C CYS A 82 19.82 -10.97 2.10
N GLN A 83 20.21 -10.00 2.93
CA GLN A 83 19.30 -9.16 3.70
C GLN A 83 19.52 -7.72 3.25
N ILE A 84 18.47 -7.07 2.72
CA ILE A 84 18.55 -5.67 2.31
C ILE A 84 18.02 -4.78 3.45
N THR A 85 18.84 -3.84 3.88
CA THR A 85 18.49 -2.82 4.86
C THR A 85 17.81 -1.61 4.21
N ALA A 86 17.11 -0.80 5.02
CA ALA A 86 16.51 0.44 4.53
C ALA A 86 17.57 1.43 3.98
N ALA A 87 18.77 1.45 4.54
CA ALA A 87 19.85 2.31 4.07
C ALA A 87 20.36 1.86 2.68
N GLU A 88 20.43 0.55 2.42
CA GLU A 88 20.78 0.01 1.10
C GLU A 88 19.69 0.26 0.07
N LEU A 89 18.41 0.09 0.46
CA LEU A 89 17.27 0.48 -0.39
C LEU A 89 17.36 1.95 -0.84
N ALA A 90 17.62 2.87 0.09
CA ALA A 90 17.73 4.29 -0.22
C ALA A 90 18.97 4.61 -1.08
N SER A 91 20.15 4.12 -0.68
CA SER A 91 21.41 4.51 -1.32
C SER A 91 21.70 3.80 -2.64
N GLN A 92 21.25 2.55 -2.82
CA GLN A 92 21.59 1.74 -4.00
C GLN A 92 20.42 1.62 -4.98
N TYR A 93 19.18 1.69 -4.49
CA TYR A 93 17.97 1.46 -5.29
C TYR A 93 17.06 2.69 -5.37
N ALA A 94 17.44 3.81 -4.75
CA ALA A 94 16.67 5.05 -4.72
C ALA A 94 15.25 4.86 -4.14
N VAL A 95 15.07 3.96 -3.17
CA VAL A 95 13.79 3.72 -2.49
C VAL A 95 13.77 4.48 -1.17
N THR A 96 12.99 5.57 -1.10
CA THR A 96 12.91 6.42 0.10
C THR A 96 11.45 6.72 0.47
N PRO A 97 10.97 6.28 1.64
CA PRO A 97 9.59 6.52 2.03
C PRO A 97 9.26 8.02 2.13
N ASN A 98 8.11 8.41 1.57
CA ASN A 98 7.52 9.76 1.65
C ASN A 98 8.32 10.89 0.97
N ASP A 99 9.21 10.57 0.02
CA ASP A 99 9.94 11.58 -0.76
C ASP A 99 9.14 12.12 -1.96
N GLY A 100 8.01 11.50 -2.28
CA GLY A 100 7.15 11.87 -3.40
C GLY A 100 7.56 11.27 -4.75
N ALA A 101 8.58 10.41 -4.79
CA ALA A 101 8.99 9.66 -5.96
C ALA A 101 8.24 8.31 -6.06
N ASP A 102 8.21 7.74 -7.27
CA ASP A 102 7.72 6.37 -7.48
C ASP A 102 8.88 5.37 -7.30
N ASP A 103 8.85 4.62 -6.21
CA ASP A 103 9.87 3.64 -5.84
C ASP A 103 9.75 2.31 -6.62
N SER A 104 8.74 2.14 -7.46
CA SER A 104 8.41 0.84 -8.08
C SER A 104 9.60 0.22 -8.84
N ALA A 105 10.36 1.03 -9.58
CA ALA A 105 11.53 0.54 -10.31
C ALA A 105 12.68 0.13 -9.38
N GLY A 106 12.92 0.90 -8.32
CA GLY A 106 13.94 0.60 -7.31
C GLY A 106 13.63 -0.68 -6.54
N LEU A 107 12.39 -0.84 -6.10
CA LEU A 107 11.91 -2.05 -5.44
C LEU A 107 12.03 -3.29 -6.33
N GLN A 108 11.66 -3.18 -7.61
CA GLN A 108 11.80 -4.29 -8.56
C GLN A 108 13.27 -4.67 -8.77
N ALA A 109 14.17 -3.69 -8.87
CA ALA A 109 15.61 -3.94 -9.00
C ALA A 109 16.20 -4.64 -7.76
N ALA A 110 15.82 -4.23 -6.55
CA ALA A 110 16.23 -4.88 -5.31
C ALA A 110 15.76 -6.33 -5.22
N ILE A 111 14.51 -6.60 -5.61
CA ILE A 111 13.94 -7.96 -5.69
C ILE A 111 14.73 -8.81 -6.68
N ASP A 112 15.03 -8.27 -7.86
CA ASP A 112 15.76 -8.99 -8.90
C ASP A 112 17.21 -9.30 -8.49
N ALA A 113 17.86 -8.39 -7.76
CA ALA A 113 19.20 -8.60 -7.21
C ALA A 113 19.21 -9.75 -6.20
N ILE A 114 18.30 -9.76 -5.23
CA ILE A 114 18.17 -10.86 -4.25
C ILE A 114 17.79 -12.16 -4.94
N ARG A 115 16.84 -12.13 -5.88
CA ARG A 115 16.48 -13.32 -6.66
C ARG A 115 17.72 -13.89 -7.36
N THR A 116 18.55 -13.07 -7.97
CA THR A 116 19.69 -13.56 -8.75
C THR A 116 20.83 -14.03 -7.86
N GLY A 117 21.16 -13.28 -6.81
CA GLY A 117 22.31 -13.56 -5.94
C GLY A 117 22.05 -14.56 -4.81
N CYS A 118 20.81 -14.62 -4.32
CA CYS A 118 20.47 -15.32 -3.08
C CYS A 118 19.55 -16.53 -3.28
N SER A 119 19.03 -16.72 -4.50
CA SER A 119 18.35 -17.97 -4.85
C SER A 119 19.37 -19.03 -5.22
N ARG A 120 19.90 -19.78 -4.25
CA ARG A 120 20.43 -21.11 -4.59
C ARG A 120 19.25 -21.97 -5.00
N ALA A 121 19.10 -22.19 -6.31
CA ALA A 121 18.17 -23.17 -6.83
C ALA A 121 18.48 -24.53 -6.18
N ARG A 122 17.66 -24.96 -5.21
CA ARG A 122 17.41 -26.39 -4.94
C ARG A 122 18.68 -27.29 -4.95
N ALA A 123 19.75 -26.91 -4.26
CA ALA A 123 20.93 -27.77 -4.06
C ALA A 123 21.29 -27.64 -2.57
N THR A 124 20.98 -28.59 -1.69
CA THR A 124 21.15 -30.04 -1.82
C THR A 124 20.05 -30.80 -1.06
N ARG A 125 19.31 -31.66 -1.78
CA ARG A 125 18.74 -32.86 -1.18
C ARG A 125 19.91 -33.83 -1.00
N SER A 126 20.59 -33.78 0.14
CA SER A 126 21.50 -34.85 0.55
C SER A 126 20.77 -35.74 1.56
N SER A 127 20.33 -36.89 1.08
CA SER A 127 20.02 -38.08 1.87
C SER A 127 21.19 -38.47 2.77
N PRO A 128 20.90 -39.13 3.89
CA PRO A 128 21.20 -40.56 4.00
C PRO A 128 19.99 -41.45 3.71
#